data_AF-A0A7Z0LX27-F1
#
_entry.id   AF-A0A7Z0LX27-F1
#
_cell.length_a   1.000
_cell.length_b   1.000
_cell.length_c   1.000
_cell.angle_alpha   90.00
_cell.angle_beta   90.00
_cell.angle_gamma   90.00
#
_symmetry.space_group_name_H-M   'P 1'
#
loop_
_entity.id
_entity.type
_entity.pdbx_description
1 polymer ?
#
loop_
_entity_poly.entity_id
_entity_poly.type
_entity_poly.pdbx_seq_one_letter_code
_entity_poly.pdbx_strand_id
1 'polypeptide(L)'
;MRFKLIVAMVEDELTDAIIEAARHAGATGATVINNARGEGLNKAHGIFGMEITAQRDMLLFLAEEHRSRHILEAIAQVGEFDETPGTGIAFQLDVEDAVGVKNQMKSLSESADQALP
;
A
#
# COMPACT_ATOMS: atom_id res chain seq x y z
N MET A 1 -19.58 -7.76 -3.67
CA MET A 1 -18.70 -6.71 -3.10
C MET A 1 -17.50 -6.61 -4.01
N ARG A 2 -17.11 -5.40 -4.45
CA ARG A 2 -15.97 -5.20 -5.33
C ARG A 2 -14.74 -4.88 -4.48
N PHE A 3 -13.61 -5.43 -4.88
CA PHE A 3 -12.33 -5.20 -4.20
C PHE A 3 -11.39 -4.42 -5.12
N LYS A 4 -10.46 -3.72 -4.50
CA LYS A 4 -9.29 -3.16 -5.17
C LYS A 4 -8.05 -3.73 -4.50
N LEU A 5 -7.03 -3.96 -5.31
CA LEU A 5 -5.68 -4.22 -4.81
C LEU A 5 -4.93 -2.89 -4.85
N ILE A 6 -4.55 -2.39 -3.69
CA ILE A 6 -3.65 -1.23 -3.59
C ILE A 6 -2.23 -1.77 -3.51
N VAL A 7 -1.36 -1.22 -4.36
CA VAL A 7 0.07 -1.53 -4.40
C VAL A 7 0.83 -0.25 -4.10
N ALA A 8 1.73 -0.30 -3.12
CA ALA A 8 2.64 0.79 -2.81
C ALA A 8 4.09 0.30 -2.90
N MET A 9 4.96 1.06 -3.56
CA MET A 9 6.40 0.82 -3.59
C MET A 9 7.10 1.93 -2.83
N VAL A 10 7.78 1.54 -1.75
CA VAL A 10 8.21 2.47 -0.69
C VAL A 10 9.65 2.21 -0.28
N GLU A 11 10.27 3.21 0.34
CA GLU A 11 11.53 3.03 1.07
C GLU A 11 11.28 2.13 2.28
N ASP A 12 12.23 1.25 2.60
CA ASP A 12 12.04 0.22 3.62
C ASP A 12 11.86 0.83 5.02
N GLU A 13 12.44 2.01 5.28
CA GLU A 13 12.24 2.72 6.54
C GLU A 13 10.79 3.23 6.74
N LEU A 14 10.01 3.37 5.67
CA LEU A 14 8.62 3.84 5.73
C LEU A 14 7.58 2.70 5.75
N THR A 15 8.01 1.45 5.56
CA THR A 15 7.13 0.29 5.46
C THR A 15 6.13 0.19 6.62
N ASP A 16 6.60 0.23 7.87
CA ASP A 16 5.74 0.07 9.03
C ASP A 16 4.78 1.25 9.21
N ALA A 17 5.26 2.48 8.99
CA ALA A 17 4.46 3.69 9.09
C ALA A 17 3.31 3.68 8.07
N ILE A 18 3.59 3.24 6.85
CA ILE A 18 2.60 3.16 5.77
C ILE A 18 1.58 2.04 6.04
N ILE A 19 2.01 0.89 6.58
CA ILE A 19 1.10 -0.19 6.98
C ILE A 19 0.14 0.30 8.07
N GLU A 20 0.65 1.00 9.09
CA GLU A 20 -0.19 1.54 10.16
C GLU A 20 -1.16 2.62 9.66
N ALA A 21 -0.71 3.49 8.75
CA ALA A 21 -1.58 4.48 8.10
C ALA A 21 -2.72 3.79 7.33
N ALA A 22 -2.40 2.75 6.56
CA ALA A 22 -3.40 1.97 5.84
C ALA A 22 -4.38 1.28 6.80
N ARG A 23 -3.91 0.72 7.92
CA ARG A 23 -4.77 0.11 8.94
C ARG A 23 -5.73 1.11 9.56
N HIS A 24 -5.25 2.29 9.95
CA HIS A 24 -6.11 3.36 10.46
C HIS A 24 -7.15 3.83 9.43
N ALA A 25 -6.80 3.80 8.14
CA ALA A 25 -7.72 4.13 7.05
C ALA A 25 -8.72 3.02 6.70
N GLY A 26 -8.57 1.82 7.28
CA GLY A 26 -9.51 0.70 7.16
C GLY A 26 -8.99 -0.53 6.41
N ALA A 27 -7.69 -0.64 6.16
CA ALA A 27 -7.08 -1.88 5.67
C ALA A 27 -7.07 -2.94 6.78
N THR A 28 -7.49 -4.17 6.46
CA THR A 28 -7.51 -5.28 7.44
C THR A 28 -6.17 -6.00 7.52
N GLY A 29 -5.38 -5.96 6.47
CA GLY A 29 -4.08 -6.60 6.39
C GLY A 29 -3.24 -6.06 5.24
N ALA A 30 -1.98 -6.46 5.25
CA ALA A 30 -0.99 -6.13 4.23
C ALA A 30 -0.15 -7.37 3.93
N THR A 31 0.25 -7.54 2.69
CA THR A 31 1.35 -8.43 2.31
C THR A 31 2.54 -7.57 1.93
N VAL A 32 3.72 -7.92 2.45
CA VAL A 32 4.96 -7.19 2.19
C VAL A 32 5.88 -8.09 1.39
N ILE A 33 6.31 -7.61 0.23
CA ILE A 33 7.39 -8.22 -0.55
C ILE A 33 8.63 -7.36 -0.32
N ASN A 34 9.54 -7.86 0.49
CA ASN A 34 10.81 -7.23 0.76
C ASN A 34 11.75 -7.39 -0.44
N ASN A 35 12.77 -6.53 -0.52
CA ASN A 35 13.86 -6.63 -1.50
C ASN A 35 13.38 -6.51 -2.97
N ALA A 36 12.37 -5.68 -3.19
CA ALA A 36 12.03 -5.21 -4.53
C ALA A 36 13.09 -4.20 -5.01
N ARG A 37 13.13 -3.99 -6.32
CA ARG A 37 14.02 -3.00 -6.96
C ARG A 37 13.18 -2.03 -7.76
N GLY A 38 13.35 -0.75 -7.46
CA GLY A 38 12.73 0.34 -8.20
C GLY A 38 13.79 1.16 -8.92
N GLU A 39 13.52 1.54 -10.15
CA GLU A 39 14.31 2.52 -10.90
C GLU A 39 13.41 3.72 -11.22
N GLY A 40 13.83 4.90 -10.79
CA GLY A 40 13.16 6.16 -11.15
C GLY A 40 13.64 6.71 -12.50
N LEU A 41 13.22 7.93 -12.83
CA LEU A 41 13.61 8.62 -14.07
C LEU A 41 15.12 8.80 -14.23
N ASN A 42 15.84 8.95 -13.12
CA ASN A 42 17.29 9.12 -13.10
C ASN A 42 17.95 7.86 -12.56
N LYS A 43 18.73 7.18 -13.39
CA LYS A 43 19.61 6.09 -12.94
C LYS A 43 20.82 6.68 -12.21
N ALA A 44 20.97 6.35 -10.94
CA ALA A 44 22.17 6.71 -10.20
C ALA A 44 23.32 5.78 -10.63
N HIS A 45 24.43 6.35 -11.10
CA HIS A 45 25.66 5.61 -11.35
C HIS A 45 26.60 5.76 -10.16
N GLY A 46 26.99 4.63 -9.59
CA GLY A 46 28.01 4.56 -8.54
C GLY A 46 29.43 4.62 -9.09
N ILE A 47 30.40 4.35 -8.22
CA ILE A 47 31.81 4.29 -8.58
C ILE A 47 32.00 3.16 -9.61
N PHE A 48 32.88 3.38 -10.60
CA PHE A 48 33.16 2.44 -11.71
C PHE A 48 32.00 2.18 -12.68
N GLY A 49 30.99 3.05 -12.74
CA GLY A 49 29.90 2.94 -13.72
C GLY A 49 28.88 1.84 -13.39
N MET A 50 28.91 1.31 -12.16
CA MET A 50 27.88 0.38 -11.69
C MET A 50 26.57 1.13 -11.47
N GLU A 51 25.46 0.59 -11.95
CA GLU A 51 24.13 1.11 -11.63
C GLU A 51 23.83 0.87 -10.15
N ILE A 52 23.42 1.92 -9.44
CA ILE A 52 22.91 1.84 -8.07
C ILE A 52 21.39 1.72 -8.19
N THR A 53 20.86 0.54 -7.88
CA THR A 53 19.42 0.33 -7.76
C THR A 53 18.99 0.53 -6.31
N ALA A 54 17.98 1.35 -6.07
CA ALA A 54 17.41 1.51 -4.74
C ALA A 54 16.61 0.24 -4.38
N GLN A 55 16.92 -0.32 -3.22
CA GLN A 55 16.07 -1.34 -2.62
C GLN A 55 14.76 -0.69 -2.19
N ARG A 56 13.65 -1.41 -2.37
CA ARG A 56 12.31 -0.97 -2.02
C ARG A 56 11.53 -2.12 -1.41
N ASP A 57 10.53 -1.79 -0.62
CA ASP A 57 9.49 -2.73 -0.22
C ASP A 57 8.23 -2.50 -1.06
N MET A 58 7.58 -3.60 -1.43
CA MET A 58 6.28 -3.56 -2.10
C MET A 58 5.20 -4.00 -1.13
N LEU A 59 4.28 -3.09 -0.85
CA LEU A 59 3.15 -3.30 0.06
C LEU A 59 1.88 -3.55 -0.76
N LEU A 60 1.17 -4.62 -0.42
CA LEU A 60 -0.05 -5.04 -1.10
C LEU A 60 -1.20 -5.08 -0.11
N PHE A 61 -2.27 -4.33 -0.41
CA PHE A 61 -3.47 -4.27 0.41
C PHE A 61 -4.69 -4.64 -0.44
N LEU A 62 -5.35 -5.74 -0.08
CA LEU A 62 -6.65 -6.08 -0.65
C LEU A 62 -7.73 -5.39 0.18
N ALA A 63 -8.42 -4.41 -0.41
CA ALA A 63 -9.37 -3.57 0.30
C ALA A 63 -10.74 -3.52 -0.41
N GLU A 64 -11.79 -3.31 0.37
CA GLU A 64 -13.12 -3.03 -0.16
C GLU A 64 -13.09 -1.72 -0.97
N GLU A 65 -13.75 -1.71 -2.12
CA GLU A 65 -13.67 -0.57 -3.05
C GLU A 65 -14.04 0.77 -2.40
N HIS A 66 -15.03 0.83 -1.51
CA HIS A 66 -15.42 2.08 -0.86
C HIS A 66 -14.39 2.63 0.13
N ARG A 67 -13.48 1.78 0.64
CA ARG A 67 -12.35 2.20 1.50
C ARG A 67 -11.08 2.45 0.70
N SER A 68 -10.97 1.87 -0.49
CA SER A 68 -9.73 1.86 -1.27
C SER A 68 -9.15 3.25 -1.52
N ARG A 69 -10.00 4.23 -1.84
CA ARG A 69 -9.56 5.61 -2.07
C ARG A 69 -8.98 6.26 -0.82
N HIS A 70 -9.64 6.09 0.32
CA HIS A 70 -9.19 6.66 1.58
C HIS A 70 -7.87 6.03 2.05
N ILE A 71 -7.71 4.72 1.88
CA ILE A 71 -6.44 4.03 2.16
C ILE A 71 -5.33 4.57 1.25
N LEU A 72 -5.60 4.73 -0.05
CA LEU A 72 -4.65 5.26 -1.03
C LEU A 72 -4.17 6.69 -0.67
N GLU A 73 -5.07 7.54 -0.20
CA GLU A 73 -4.74 8.91 0.24
C GLU A 73 -3.92 8.91 1.54
N ALA A 74 -4.29 8.08 2.52
CA ALA A 74 -3.56 7.98 3.78
C ALA A 74 -2.11 7.52 3.59
N ILE A 75 -1.89 6.51 2.73
CA ILE A 75 -0.53 6.05 2.42
C ILE A 75 0.26 7.08 1.62
N ALA A 76 -0.38 7.82 0.72
CA ALA A 76 0.28 8.87 -0.06
C ALA A 76 0.73 10.03 0.82
N GLN A 77 -0.07 10.39 1.83
CA GLN A 77 0.28 11.43 2.80
C GLN A 77 1.47 11.01 3.67
N VAL A 78 1.44 9.81 4.25
CA VAL A 78 2.53 9.32 5.13
C VAL A 78 3.81 9.01 4.35
N GLY A 79 3.67 8.54 3.11
CA GLY A 79 4.80 8.28 2.21
C GLY A 79 5.31 9.51 1.47
N GLU A 80 4.66 10.68 1.63
CA GLU A 80 5.02 11.93 0.94
C GLU A 80 5.20 11.76 -0.59
N PHE A 81 4.36 10.92 -1.21
CA PHE A 81 4.52 10.50 -2.61
C PHE A 81 4.38 11.65 -3.62
N ASP A 82 3.67 12.71 -3.24
CA ASP A 82 3.44 13.89 -4.08
C ASP A 82 4.35 15.08 -3.74
N GLU A 83 5.17 14.99 -2.68
CA GLU A 83 5.98 16.12 -2.19
C GLU A 83 7.34 16.25 -2.91
N THR A 84 8.05 15.13 -3.09
CA THR A 84 9.36 15.14 -3.77
C THR A 84 9.55 13.94 -4.70
N PRO A 85 10.35 14.08 -5.78
CA PRO A 85 10.59 12.96 -6.70
C PRO A 85 11.33 11.80 -6.02
N GLY A 86 10.81 10.58 -6.20
CA GLY A 86 11.50 9.34 -5.82
C GLY A 86 11.06 8.71 -4.49
N THR A 87 10.16 9.36 -3.75
CA THR A 87 9.59 8.91 -2.45
C THR A 87 8.76 7.64 -2.56
N GLY A 88 8.28 7.30 -3.76
CA GLY A 88 7.56 6.06 -4.01
C GLY A 88 6.47 6.26 -5.04
N ILE A 89 5.69 5.20 -5.28
CA ILE A 89 4.41 5.31 -5.98
C ILE A 89 3.40 4.38 -5.32
N ALA A 90 2.13 4.80 -5.32
CA ALA A 90 1.03 3.92 -4.99
C ALA A 90 -0.07 3.99 -6.07
N PHE A 91 -0.67 2.85 -6.36
CA PHE A 91 -1.74 2.73 -7.33
C PHE A 91 -2.70 1.62 -6.94
N GLN A 92 -3.85 1.55 -7.60
CA GLN A 92 -4.86 0.53 -7.35
C GLN A 92 -5.23 -0.21 -8.63
N LEU A 93 -5.50 -1.50 -8.49
CA LEU A 93 -5.98 -2.38 -9.56
C LEU A 93 -7.35 -2.95 -9.21
N ASP A 94 -8.18 -3.16 -10.22
CA ASP A 94 -9.48 -3.81 -10.06
C ASP A 94 -9.29 -5.30 -9.80
N VAL A 95 -9.96 -5.81 -8.76
CA VAL A 95 -9.97 -7.23 -8.44
C VAL A 95 -11.35 -7.79 -8.77
N GLU A 96 -11.39 -8.69 -9.75
CA GLU A 96 -12.63 -9.33 -10.22
C GLU A 96 -13.23 -10.25 -9.15
N ASP A 97 -12.40 -11.09 -8.52
CA ASP A 97 -12.81 -11.98 -7.44
C ASP A 97 -11.69 -12.22 -6.43
N ALA A 98 -12.06 -12.52 -5.18
CA ALA A 98 -11.14 -12.82 -4.10
C ALA A 98 -11.73 -13.90 -3.16
N VAL A 99 -10.93 -14.92 -2.86
CA VAL A 99 -11.26 -15.98 -1.91
C VAL A 99 -10.52 -15.80 -0.59
N GLY A 100 -11.04 -16.37 0.50
CA GLY A 100 -10.43 -16.26 1.84
C GLY A 100 -10.75 -14.97 2.61
N VAL A 101 -11.49 -14.04 2.00
CA VAL A 101 -11.89 -12.76 2.62
C VAL A 101 -13.12 -12.85 3.53
N LYS A 102 -13.90 -13.93 3.44
CA LYS A 102 -15.19 -14.09 4.14
C LYS A 102 -15.12 -13.97 5.66
N ASN A 103 -14.04 -14.43 6.29
CA ASN A 103 -13.89 -14.36 7.75
C ASN A 103 -13.52 -12.96 8.24
N GLN A 104 -12.77 -12.18 7.45
CA GLN A 104 -12.44 -10.79 7.77
C GLN A 104 -13.67 -9.86 7.59
N MET A 105 -14.58 -10.24 6.71
CA MET A 105 -15.83 -9.51 6.44
C MET A 105 -16.82 -9.59 7.61
N LYS A 106 -16.92 -10.73 8.30
CA LYS A 106 -17.81 -10.88 9.46
C LYS A 106 -17.42 -9.96 10.62
N SER A 107 -16.13 -9.83 10.90
CA SER A 107 -15.64 -8.91 11.96
C SER A 107 -15.86 -7.44 11.64
N LEU A 108 -15.87 -7.06 10.35
CA LEU A 108 -16.12 -5.69 9.90
C LEU A 108 -17.62 -5.33 9.90
N SER A 109 -18.51 -6.27 9.55
CA SER A 109 -19.95 -6.03 9.63
C SER A 109 -20.44 -5.91 11.08
N GLU A 110 -19.90 -6.73 11.99
CA GLU A 110 -20.30 -6.71 13.41
C GLU A 110 -19.87 -5.43 14.14
N SER A 111 -18.75 -4.81 13.74
CA SER A 111 -18.27 -3.56 14.31
C SER A 111 -18.96 -2.31 13.75
N ALA A 112 -19.46 -2.37 12.50
CA ALA A 112 -20.28 -1.31 11.93
C ALA A 112 -21.69 -1.26 12.54
N ASP A 113 -22.30 -2.42 12.83
CA ASP A 113 -23.63 -2.50 13.45
C ASP A 113 -23.63 -2.12 14.94
N GLN A 114 -22.50 -2.26 15.64
CA GLN A 114 -22.37 -1.83 17.05
C GLN A 114 -22.05 -0.34 17.23
N ALA A 115 -21.71 0.38 16.16
CA ALA A 115 -21.39 1.80 16.18
C ALA A 115 -22.60 2.72 15.95
N LEU A 116 -23.80 2.16 15.78
CA LEU A 116 -25.06 2.90 15.67
C LEU A 116 -25.87 2.75 16.96
N PRO A 117 -26.14 3.85 17.70
CA PRO A 117 -27.13 3.88 18.77
C PRO A 117 -28.58 3.85 18.24
#